data_AF-A0A507WKY3-F1
#
_entry.id   AF-A0A507WKY3-F1
#
_cell.length_a   1.000
_cell.length_b   1.000
_cell.length_c   1.000
_cell.angle_alpha   90.00
_cell.angle_beta   90.00
_cell.angle_gamma   90.00
#
_symmetry.space_group_name_H-M   'P 1'
#
loop_
_entity.id
_entity.type
_entity.pdbx_description
1 polymer ?
#
loop_
_entity_poly.entity_id
_entity_poly.type
_entity_poly.pdbx_seq_one_letter_code
_entity_poly.pdbx_strand_id
1 'polypeptide(L)'
;MSHADYDDEIDETADPIDEPDTDDDIPVEIDSDGEPATPAGKAKEIDLADAETLTVSSKEAARRQLEEEMERFLAAGGKIRQIPADESSDPPKRPISSYGSKPI
;
A
#
# COMPACT_ATOMS: atom_id res chain seq x y z
N MET A 1 8.10 -36.30 -15.54
CA MET A 1 8.19 -35.33 -14.42
C MET A 1 7.29 -35.87 -13.33
N SER A 2 7.89 -36.43 -12.29
CA SER A 2 7.21 -36.96 -11.11
C SER A 2 6.45 -35.82 -10.42
N HIS A 3 5.17 -36.05 -10.14
CA HIS A 3 4.42 -35.24 -9.18
C HIS A 3 5.14 -35.42 -7.84
N ALA A 4 5.66 -34.34 -7.27
CA ALA A 4 6.12 -34.36 -5.90
C ALA A 4 4.86 -34.44 -5.05
N ASP A 5 4.56 -35.64 -4.56
CA ASP A 5 3.66 -35.82 -3.44
C ASP A 5 4.32 -35.08 -2.27
N TYR A 6 3.87 -33.83 -2.04
CA TYR A 6 4.04 -33.15 -0.77
C TYR A 6 3.14 -33.88 0.22
N ASP A 7 3.61 -35.07 0.63
CA ASP A 7 3.13 -35.75 1.81
C ASP A 7 3.72 -35.02 3.02
N ASP A 8 2.86 -34.87 3.99
CA ASP A 8 2.90 -33.90 5.08
C ASP A 8 3.91 -34.36 6.15
N GLU A 9 5.20 -34.35 5.84
CA GLU A 9 6.26 -34.40 6.86
C GLU A 9 6.37 -33.01 7.51
N ILE A 10 5.35 -32.69 8.32
CA ILE A 10 5.48 -31.70 9.38
C ILE A 10 6.57 -32.24 10.31
N ASP A 11 7.75 -31.64 10.26
CA ASP A 11 8.84 -31.96 11.17
C ASP A 11 8.34 -31.72 12.60
N GLU A 12 7.97 -32.78 13.30
CA GLU A 12 7.48 -32.73 14.70
C GLU A 12 8.58 -32.24 15.67
N THR A 13 9.81 -32.03 15.18
CA THR A 13 10.91 -31.39 15.92
C THR A 13 11.16 -29.94 15.52
N ALA A 14 10.44 -29.41 14.52
CA ALA A 14 10.40 -27.99 14.27
C ALA A 14 9.75 -27.31 15.48
N ASP A 15 10.46 -26.34 16.06
CA ASP A 15 9.94 -25.48 17.12
C ASP A 15 8.54 -25.00 16.70
N PRO A 16 7.49 -25.16 17.54
CA PRO A 16 6.19 -24.62 17.20
C PRO A 16 6.39 -23.16 16.84
N ILE A 17 6.06 -22.81 15.60
CA ILE A 17 5.95 -21.41 15.22
C ILE A 17 4.98 -20.84 16.23
N ASP A 18 5.49 -19.93 17.06
CA ASP A 18 4.70 -19.10 17.96
C ASP A 18 3.67 -18.41 17.07
N GLU A 19 2.49 -19.04 16.94
CA GLU A 19 1.34 -18.39 16.36
C GLU A 19 1.20 -17.13 17.19
N PRO A 20 1.33 -15.93 16.62
CA PRO A 20 0.98 -14.75 17.38
C PRO A 20 -0.47 -14.98 17.81
N ASP A 21 -0.69 -15.10 19.12
CA ASP A 21 -2.01 -15.11 19.75
C ASP A 21 -2.75 -13.91 19.17
N THR A 22 -3.49 -14.17 18.09
CA THR A 22 -4.35 -13.18 17.45
C THR A 22 -5.64 -13.29 18.23
N ASP A 23 -5.55 -12.98 19.53
CA ASP A 23 -6.69 -12.63 20.33
C ASP A 23 -7.26 -11.37 19.67
N ASP A 24 -8.37 -11.60 18.96
CA ASP A 24 -9.34 -10.58 18.60
C ASP A 24 -9.56 -9.61 19.78
N ASP A 25 -9.76 -8.32 19.47
CA ASP A 25 -10.00 -7.19 20.38
C ASP A 25 -8.79 -6.38 20.89
N ILE A 26 -7.84 -6.04 20.01
CA ILE A 26 -7.27 -4.70 20.08
C ILE A 26 -8.21 -3.73 19.36
N PRO A 27 -9.00 -2.89 20.07
CA PRO A 27 -9.65 -1.77 19.41
C PRO A 27 -8.55 -0.91 18.82
N VAL A 28 -8.50 -0.82 17.49
CA VAL A 28 -7.79 0.27 16.82
C VAL A 28 -8.53 1.53 17.22
N GLU A 29 -8.09 2.15 18.31
CA GLU A 29 -8.46 3.51 18.63
C GLU A 29 -7.91 4.36 17.49
N ILE A 30 -8.80 4.71 16.56
CA ILE A 30 -8.55 5.79 15.62
C ILE A 30 -8.52 7.02 16.52
N ASP A 31 -7.32 7.37 17.00
CA ASP A 31 -7.02 8.67 17.60
C ASP A 31 -7.28 9.75 16.54
N SER A 32 -8.56 10.05 16.37
CA SER A 32 -9.07 11.17 15.61
C SER A 32 -8.91 12.44 16.47
N ASP A 33 -7.70 12.66 17.00
CA ASP A 33 -7.33 13.83 17.78
C ASP A 33 -6.91 14.97 16.84
N GLY A 34 -7.90 15.44 16.10
CA GLY A 34 -7.86 16.63 15.26
C GLY A 34 -9.16 17.42 15.36
N GLU A 35 -9.49 17.86 16.58
CA GLU A 35 -10.56 18.80 16.98
C GLU A 35 -12.04 18.48 16.58
N PRO A 36 -12.99 18.53 17.54
CA PRO A 36 -14.42 18.35 17.26
C PRO A 36 -15.06 19.65 16.74
N ALA A 37 -14.91 19.93 15.44
CA ALA A 37 -15.59 21.04 14.79
C ALA A 37 -16.97 20.62 14.22
N THR A 38 -18.02 20.76 15.05
CA THR A 38 -19.43 21.02 14.67
C THR A 38 -20.19 19.99 13.78
N PRO A 39 -21.38 19.50 14.17
CA PRO A 39 -22.19 18.57 13.38
C PRO A 39 -23.03 19.31 12.33
N ALA A 40 -22.39 19.93 11.35
CA ALA A 40 -23.11 20.60 10.26
C ALA A 40 -22.23 20.72 9.00
N GLY A 41 -22.12 19.63 8.23
CA GLY A 41 -21.32 19.67 7.01
C GLY A 41 -21.41 18.40 6.17
N LYS A 42 -22.60 18.15 5.60
CA LYS A 42 -22.88 17.21 4.50
C LYS A 42 -22.06 15.92 4.55
N ALA A 43 -22.66 14.85 5.06
CA ALA A 43 -22.47 13.53 4.48
C ALA A 43 -22.69 13.68 2.97
N LYS A 44 -21.62 13.89 2.22
CA LYS A 44 -21.62 13.73 0.78
C LYS A 44 -22.08 12.30 0.61
N GLU A 45 -23.29 12.16 0.10
CA GLU A 45 -23.79 11.00 -0.60
C GLU A 45 -22.62 10.40 -1.39
N ILE A 46 -21.94 9.44 -0.77
CA ILE A 46 -21.00 8.58 -1.45
C ILE A 46 -21.93 7.77 -2.35
N ASP A 47 -21.96 8.12 -3.64
CA ASP A 47 -22.72 7.39 -4.64
C ASP A 47 -22.45 5.89 -4.40
N LEU A 48 -23.50 5.08 -4.26
CA LEU A 48 -23.31 3.65 -3.95
C LEU A 48 -22.41 2.97 -5.00
N ALA A 49 -22.39 3.49 -6.23
CA ALA A 49 -21.46 3.10 -7.29
C ALA A 49 -19.99 3.39 -6.96
N ASP A 50 -19.68 4.53 -6.34
CA ASP A 50 -18.32 4.84 -5.87
C ASP A 50 -17.95 3.99 -4.64
N ALA A 51 -18.91 3.73 -3.75
CA ALA A 51 -18.70 2.86 -2.59
C ALA A 51 -18.33 1.43 -3.00
N GLU A 52 -18.94 0.89 -4.07
CA GLU A 52 -18.54 -0.40 -4.63
C GLU A 52 -17.06 -0.40 -5.04
N THR A 53 -16.53 0.67 -5.65
CA THR A 53 -15.10 0.80 -6.01
C THR A 53 -14.13 0.98 -4.84
N LEU A 54 -14.65 1.37 -3.67
CA LEU A 54 -13.87 1.56 -2.45
C LEU A 54 -13.65 0.25 -1.67
N THR A 55 -14.37 -0.82 -2.00
CA THR A 55 -14.21 -2.13 -1.35
C THR A 55 -13.01 -2.90 -1.89
N VAL A 56 -12.43 -3.76 -1.03
CA VAL A 56 -11.27 -4.61 -1.38
C VAL A 56 -11.59 -5.53 -2.56
N SER A 57 -12.82 -6.07 -2.64
CA SER A 57 -13.24 -6.95 -3.74
C SER A 57 -13.33 -6.24 -5.08
N SER A 58 -13.71 -4.95 -5.11
CA SER A 58 -13.75 -4.20 -6.38
C SER A 58 -12.36 -3.92 -6.94
N LYS A 59 -11.36 -3.77 -6.06
CA LYS A 59 -9.96 -3.63 -6.47
C LYS A 59 -9.28 -4.97 -6.77
N GLU A 60 -9.94 -6.10 -6.52
CA GLU A 60 -9.37 -7.44 -6.73
C GLU A 60 -9.01 -7.68 -8.19
N ALA A 61 -9.85 -7.24 -9.14
CA ALA A 61 -9.57 -7.35 -10.56
C ALA A 61 -8.31 -6.54 -10.96
N ALA A 62 -8.19 -5.31 -10.45
CA ALA A 62 -7.02 -4.46 -10.69
C ALA A 62 -5.76 -5.04 -10.02
N ARG A 63 -5.90 -5.62 -8.82
CA ARG A 63 -4.81 -6.30 -8.12
C ARG A 63 -4.31 -7.51 -8.91
N ARG A 64 -5.22 -8.36 -9.39
CA ARG A 64 -4.88 -9.53 -10.21
C ARG A 64 -4.16 -9.14 -11.51
N GLN A 65 -4.64 -8.09 -12.18
CA GLN A 65 -3.96 -7.57 -13.38
C GLN A 65 -2.53 -7.10 -13.07
N LEU A 66 -2.36 -6.36 -11.97
CA LEU A 66 -1.05 -5.88 -11.54
C LEU A 66 -0.11 -7.03 -11.13
N GLU A 67 -0.63 -8.08 -10.49
CA GLU A 67 0.13 -9.30 -10.15
C GLU A 67 0.62 -10.01 -11.42
N GLU A 68 -0.25 -10.22 -12.42
CA GLU A 68 0.13 -10.81 -13.71
C GLU A 68 1.20 -9.98 -14.44
N GLU A 69 1.03 -8.65 -14.46
CA GLU A 69 2.01 -7.74 -15.06
C GLU A 69 3.36 -7.77 -14.33
N MET A 70 3.34 -7.84 -13.00
CA MET A 70 4.55 -8.00 -12.18
C MET A 70 5.25 -9.33 -12.48
N GLU A 71 4.52 -10.44 -12.51
CA GLU A 71 5.08 -11.76 -12.86
C GLU A 71 5.72 -11.73 -14.25
N ARG A 72 5.02 -11.16 -15.23
CA ARG A 72 5.55 -11.01 -16.60
C ARG A 72 6.82 -10.15 -16.62
N PHE A 73 6.85 -9.04 -15.87
CA PHE A 73 8.01 -8.17 -15.80
C PHE A 73 9.22 -8.89 -15.20
N LEU A 74 9.02 -9.66 -14.12
CA LEU A 74 10.06 -10.45 -13.48
C LEU A 74 10.53 -11.62 -14.38
N ALA A 75 9.60 -12.33 -15.03
CA ALA A 75 9.91 -13.41 -15.96
C ALA A 75 10.69 -12.92 -17.19
N ALA A 76 10.42 -11.70 -17.66
CA ALA A 76 11.19 -11.05 -18.72
C ALA A 76 12.60 -10.60 -18.26
N GLY A 77 12.96 -10.80 -16.98
CA GLY A 77 14.25 -10.43 -16.41
C GLY A 77 14.29 -9.00 -15.84
N GLY A 78 13.14 -8.35 -15.69
CA GLY A 78 13.00 -7.09 -14.97
C GLY A 78 13.34 -7.23 -13.49
N LYS A 79 13.78 -6.14 -12.85
CA LYS A 79 14.18 -6.12 -11.43
C LYS A 79 13.57 -4.91 -10.73
N ILE A 80 13.11 -5.14 -9.50
CA ILE A 80 12.58 -4.08 -8.63
C ILE A 80 13.76 -3.45 -7.89
N ARG A 81 13.82 -2.12 -7.87
CA ARG A 81 14.83 -1.35 -7.11
C ARG A 81 14.15 -0.65 -5.95
N GLN A 82 14.69 -0.81 -4.75
CA GLN A 82 14.24 -0.07 -3.57
C GLN A 82 14.79 1.35 -3.63
N ILE A 83 13.90 2.34 -3.58
CA ILE A 83 14.27 3.76 -3.55
C ILE A 83 14.25 4.21 -2.08
N PRO A 84 15.32 4.81 -1.55
CA PRO A 84 15.31 5.39 -0.22
C PRO A 84 14.37 6.61 -0.16
N ALA A 85 13.73 6.84 0.99
CA ALA A 85 12.71 7.87 1.15
C ALA A 85 13.17 9.31 0.81
N ASP A 86 14.47 9.57 0.87
CA ASP A 86 15.03 10.90 0.66
C ASP A 86 15.24 11.29 -0.81
N GLU A 87 15.26 10.33 -1.75
CA GLU A 87 15.59 10.61 -3.17
C GLU A 87 14.46 11.32 -3.92
N SER A 88 13.21 11.06 -3.53
CA SER A 88 12.01 11.73 -4.08
C SER A 88 11.59 12.98 -3.30
N SER A 89 12.25 13.26 -2.17
CA SER A 89 11.79 14.25 -1.20
C SER A 89 12.42 15.64 -1.37
N ASP A 90 13.34 15.85 -2.32
CA ASP A 90 13.76 17.21 -2.73
C ASP A 90 12.87 17.69 -3.89
N PRO A 91 11.75 18.39 -3.60
CA PRO A 91 10.89 18.94 -4.64
C PRO A 91 11.67 19.95 -5.49
N PRO A 92 11.30 20.13 -6.77
CA PRO A 92 11.94 21.11 -7.63
C PRO A 92 11.87 22.51 -6.99
N LYS A 93 13.04 23.13 -6.82
CA LYS A 93 13.14 24.47 -6.24
C LYS A 93 12.48 25.49 -7.15
N ARG A 94 11.76 26.43 -6.55
CA ARG A 94 11.16 27.56 -7.28
C ARG A 94 12.26 28.33 -8.03
N PRO A 95 12.03 28.78 -9.27
CA PRO A 95 13.01 29.54 -10.01
C PRO A 95 13.29 30.88 -9.31
N ILE A 96 14.57 31.22 -9.14
CA ILE A 96 14.98 32.54 -8.67
C ILE A 96 15.00 33.51 -9.86
N SER A 97 14.25 34.61 -9.78
CA SER A 97 14.35 35.68 -10.78
C SER A 97 15.68 36.42 -10.61
N SER A 98 16.54 36.36 -11.63
CA SER A 98 17.78 37.15 -11.68
C SER A 98 17.58 38.54 -12.31
N TYR A 99 16.35 38.88 -12.68
CA TYR A 99 16.03 40.13 -13.36
C TYR A 99 16.19 41.31 -12.38
N GLY A 100 17.00 42.31 -12.76
CA GLY A 100 17.30 43.49 -11.92
C GLY A 100 18.56 43.38 -11.04
N SER A 101 19.27 42.25 -11.05
CA SER A 101 20.56 42.09 -10.36
C SER A 101 21.78 42.56 -11.18
N LYS A 102 21.58 42.89 -12.46
CA LYS A 102 22.61 43.53 -13.29
C LYS A 102 22.62 45.03 -12.96
N PRO A 103 23.74 45.61 -12.51
CA PRO A 103 23.86 47.06 -12.40
C PRO A 103 23.71 47.69 -13.80
N ILE A 104 23.03 48.84 -13.85
CA ILE A 104 22.92 49.71 -15.02
C ILE A 104 24.16 50.59 -15.18
#